data_AF-A0A2K8XPE4-F1
#
_entry.id   AF-A0A2K8XPE4-F1
#
_cell.length_a   1.000
_cell.length_b   1.000
_cell.length_c   1.000
_cell.angle_alpha   90.00
_cell.angle_beta   90.00
_cell.angle_gamma   90.00
#
_symmetry.space_group_name_H-M   'P 1'
#
loop_
_entity.id
_entity.type
_entity.pdbx_description
1 polymer ?
#
loop_
_entity_poly.entity_id
_entity_poly.type
_entity_poly.pdbx_seq_one_letter_code
_entity_poly.pdbx_strand_id
1 'polypeptide(L)'
;MKIELDNILKLVPKEVLFSEIIEFDKLDERISAVGVLFANTIGVNENSIEFCPDNEPPLIEEIISWIWTFRPDLGIEILNQELSDDLMKLILAYENNEMEKFWVYINE
;
A
#
# COMPACT_ATOMS: atom_id res chain seq x y z
N MET A 1 1.99 5.27 -19.40
CA MET A 1 1.88 4.04 -18.61
C MET A 1 0.63 4.21 -17.76
N LYS A 2 -0.47 3.57 -18.16
CA LYS A 2 -1.76 3.56 -17.43
C LYS A 2 -2.22 2.13 -17.19
N ILE A 3 -1.34 1.17 -17.47
CA ILE A 3 -1.71 -0.21 -17.75
C ILE A 3 -1.36 -1.11 -16.56
N GLU A 4 -0.41 -0.71 -15.72
CA GLU A 4 0.16 -1.62 -14.74
C GLU A 4 -0.73 -1.73 -13.50
N LEU A 5 -1.15 -0.61 -12.90
CA LEU A 5 -2.12 -0.63 -11.81
C LEU A 5 -3.44 -1.30 -12.25
N ASP A 6 -3.98 -0.92 -13.41
CA ASP A 6 -5.20 -1.50 -13.98
C ASP A 6 -5.11 -3.01 -14.20
N ASN A 7 -3.92 -3.53 -14.52
CA ASN A 7 -3.70 -4.97 -14.69
C ASN A 7 -3.68 -5.70 -13.34
N ILE A 8 -3.03 -5.11 -12.33
CA ILE A 8 -2.99 -5.68 -10.98
C ILE A 8 -4.40 -5.66 -10.37
N LEU A 9 -5.17 -4.59 -10.55
CA LEU A 9 -6.55 -4.49 -10.05
C LEU A 9 -7.49 -5.56 -10.62
N LYS A 10 -7.24 -6.05 -11.85
CA LYS A 10 -8.02 -7.17 -12.44
C LYS A 10 -7.71 -8.52 -11.80
N LEU A 11 -6.50 -8.68 -11.25
CA LEU A 11 -6.05 -9.91 -10.62
C LEU A 11 -5.13 -9.56 -9.45
N VAL A 12 -5.75 -9.16 -8.35
CA VAL A 12 -5.04 -8.78 -7.13
C VAL A 12 -4.29 -10.01 -6.60
N PRO A 13 -2.95 -9.97 -6.50
CA PRO A 13 -2.18 -11.08 -5.97
C PRO A 13 -2.54 -11.28 -4.50
N LYS A 14 -2.71 -12.53 -4.07
CA LYS A 14 -2.91 -12.84 -2.64
C LYS A 14 -1.60 -12.89 -1.87
N GLU A 15 -0.49 -13.14 -2.55
CA GLU A 15 0.83 -13.26 -1.96
C GLU A 15 1.85 -12.65 -2.92
N VAL A 16 2.88 -11.99 -2.38
CA VAL A 16 3.99 -11.41 -3.15
C VAL A 16 5.31 -11.78 -2.46
N LEU A 17 6.23 -12.37 -3.22
CA LEU A 17 7.56 -12.74 -2.72
C LEU A 17 8.40 -11.48 -2.45
N PHE A 18 9.24 -11.52 -1.42
CA PHE A 18 10.15 -10.40 -1.11
C PHE A 18 11.04 -9.97 -2.28
N SER A 19 11.42 -10.92 -3.15
CA SER A 19 12.21 -10.64 -4.36
C SER A 19 11.47 -9.84 -5.44
N GLU A 20 10.15 -9.73 -5.33
CA GLU A 20 9.28 -9.03 -6.30
C GLU A 20 8.82 -7.67 -5.78
N ILE A 21 9.15 -7.34 -4.53
CA ILE A 21 8.81 -6.08 -3.88
C ILE A 21 9.78 -4.99 -4.34
N ILE A 22 9.22 -3.89 -4.83
CA ILE A 22 10.00 -2.70 -5.18
C ILE A 22 10.35 -1.94 -3.89
N GLU A 23 11.59 -1.47 -3.78
CA GLU A 23 12.13 -0.82 -2.56
C GLU A 23 11.91 -1.67 -1.30
N PHE A 24 12.34 -2.93 -1.37
CA PHE A 24 12.20 -3.90 -0.27
C PHE A 24 12.85 -3.41 1.04
N ASP A 25 13.94 -2.65 0.96
CA ASP A 25 14.63 -2.05 2.11
C ASP A 25 13.74 -1.08 2.92
N LYS A 26 12.66 -0.58 2.32
CA LYS A 26 11.66 0.29 2.97
C LYS A 26 10.32 -0.40 3.24
N LEU A 27 10.24 -1.72 3.05
CA LEU A 27 8.98 -2.46 3.20
C LEU A 27 8.37 -2.27 4.60
N ASP A 28 9.18 -2.36 5.65
CA ASP A 28 8.72 -2.23 7.04
C ASP A 28 8.04 -0.89 7.33
N GLU A 29 8.52 0.21 6.72
CA GLU A 29 7.90 1.53 6.83
C GLU A 29 6.50 1.54 6.18
N ARG A 30 6.39 0.93 4.99
CA ARG A 30 5.11 0.83 4.27
C ARG A 30 4.11 -0.07 4.99
N ILE A 31 4.56 -1.23 5.50
CA ILE A 31 3.71 -2.13 6.31
C ILE A 31 3.21 -1.40 7.55
N SER A 32 4.09 -0.68 8.25
CA SER A 32 3.71 0.08 9.43
C SER A 32 2.69 1.16 9.10
N ALA A 33 2.89 1.90 8.00
CA ALA A 33 2.00 2.98 7.61
C ALA A 33 0.63 2.48 7.15
N VAL A 34 0.59 1.42 6.34
CA VAL A 34 -0.67 0.75 5.97
C VAL A 34 -1.35 0.18 7.20
N GLY A 35 -0.62 -0.45 8.11
CA GLY A 35 -1.16 -1.04 9.34
C GLY A 35 -1.81 -0.05 10.30
N VAL A 36 -1.49 1.24 10.23
CA VAL A 36 -2.21 2.26 11.01
C VAL A 36 -3.57 2.59 10.38
N LEU A 37 -3.70 2.52 9.05
CA LEU A 37 -4.95 2.80 8.34
C LEU A 37 -5.85 1.55 8.23
N PHE A 38 -5.24 0.38 8.01
CA PHE A 38 -5.89 -0.90 7.79
C PHE A 38 -5.12 -2.01 8.53
N ALA A 39 -5.55 -2.28 9.76
CA ALA A 39 -4.73 -2.97 10.76
C ALA A 39 -4.29 -4.38 10.38
N ASN A 40 -5.14 -5.16 9.71
CA ASN A 40 -4.83 -6.56 9.41
C ASN A 40 -4.56 -6.82 7.93
N THR A 41 -4.57 -5.79 7.06
CA THR A 41 -4.50 -5.95 5.60
C THR A 41 -3.24 -6.68 5.11
N ILE A 42 -2.13 -6.64 5.86
CA ILE A 42 -0.85 -7.21 5.46
C ILE A 42 -0.41 -8.31 6.42
N GLY A 43 -0.36 -9.55 5.93
CA GLY A 43 0.33 -10.66 6.57
C GLY A 43 1.80 -10.70 6.18
N VAL A 44 2.70 -11.06 7.10
CA VAL A 44 4.13 -11.25 6.82
C VAL A 44 4.51 -12.71 7.06
N ASN A 45 5.02 -13.37 6.02
CA ASN A 45 5.49 -14.75 6.03
C ASN A 45 7.03 -14.78 5.95
N GLU A 46 7.64 -15.97 5.91
CA GLU A 46 9.11 -16.14 5.93
C GLU A 46 9.80 -15.42 4.75
N ASN A 47 9.21 -15.48 3.56
CA ASN A 47 9.80 -14.96 2.31
C ASN A 47 8.83 -14.13 1.46
N SER A 48 7.66 -13.79 2.01
CA SER A 48 6.57 -13.13 1.29
C SER A 48 5.70 -12.30 2.22
N ILE A 49 4.91 -11.41 1.62
CA ILE A 49 3.75 -10.80 2.27
C ILE A 49 2.47 -11.38 1.69
N GLU A 50 1.40 -11.39 2.47
CA GLU A 50 0.08 -11.90 2.11
C GLU A 50 -0.98 -10.81 2.25
N PHE A 51 -1.97 -10.80 1.35
CA PHE A 51 -3.13 -9.93 1.41
C PHE A 51 -4.19 -10.50 2.34
N CYS A 52 -4.40 -9.84 3.47
CA CYS A 52 -5.31 -10.25 4.54
C CYS A 52 -6.38 -9.17 4.79
N PRO A 53 -7.27 -8.87 3.82
CA PRO A 53 -8.25 -7.81 3.97
C PRO A 53 -9.19 -8.06 5.16
N ASP A 54 -9.51 -7.00 5.87
CA ASP A 54 -10.46 -6.97 6.99
C ASP A 54 -11.90 -7.18 6.50
N ASN A 55 -12.22 -6.75 5.27
CA ASN A 55 -13.55 -6.82 4.70
C ASN A 55 -13.73 -7.96 3.67
N GLU A 56 -14.93 -8.55 3.65
CA GLU A 56 -15.36 -9.47 2.59
C GLU A 56 -16.68 -8.97 1.94
N PRO A 57 -16.65 -8.47 0.68
CA PRO A 57 -15.48 -8.29 -0.18
C PRO A 57 -14.55 -7.17 0.31
N PRO A 58 -13.25 -7.18 -0.07
CA PRO A 58 -12.30 -6.15 0.33
C PRO A 58 -12.71 -4.77 -0.16
N LEU A 59 -12.42 -3.74 0.63
CA LEU A 59 -12.57 -2.36 0.20
C LEU A 59 -11.53 -2.04 -0.87
N ILE A 60 -11.87 -1.11 -1.77
CA ILE A 60 -10.93 -0.67 -2.81
C ILE A 60 -9.65 -0.09 -2.20
N GLU A 61 -9.75 0.59 -1.05
CA GLU A 61 -8.60 1.15 -0.35
C GLU A 61 -7.70 0.09 0.29
N GLU A 62 -8.24 -1.04 0.75
CA GLU A 62 -7.44 -2.18 1.21
C GLU A 62 -6.69 -2.81 0.04
N ILE A 63 -7.33 -2.92 -1.12
CA ILE A 63 -6.69 -3.41 -2.35
C ILE A 63 -5.58 -2.44 -2.77
N ILE A 64 -5.84 -1.13 -2.76
CA ILE A 64 -4.88 -0.12 -3.16
C ILE A 64 -3.70 -0.05 -2.17
N SER A 65 -3.95 -0.10 -0.87
CA SER A 65 -2.90 -0.08 0.15
C SER A 65 -2.03 -1.35 0.09
N TRP A 66 -2.64 -2.50 -0.18
CA TRP A 66 -1.92 -3.74 -0.51
C TRP A 66 -1.02 -3.58 -1.73
N ILE A 67 -1.56 -3.09 -2.86
CA ILE A 67 -0.78 -2.89 -4.08
C ILE A 67 0.38 -1.93 -3.84
N TRP A 68 0.12 -0.80 -3.18
CA TRP A 68 1.13 0.20 -2.85
C TRP A 68 2.25 -0.37 -1.97
N THR A 69 1.94 -1.32 -1.09
CA THR A 69 2.94 -1.94 -0.20
C THR A 69 4.06 -2.65 -0.97
N PHE A 70 3.75 -3.33 -2.08
CA PHE A 70 4.77 -4.02 -2.90
C PHE A 70 5.15 -3.29 -4.20
N ARG A 71 4.32 -2.35 -4.66
CA ARG A 71 4.54 -1.47 -5.82
C ARG A 71 4.42 0.02 -5.45
N PRO A 72 5.28 0.53 -4.54
CA PRO A 72 5.28 1.95 -4.21
C PRO A 72 5.55 2.84 -5.43
N ASP A 73 6.24 2.32 -6.46
CA ASP A 73 6.48 3.00 -7.75
C ASP A 73 5.20 3.38 -8.51
N LEU A 74 4.06 2.79 -8.17
CA LEU A 74 2.76 3.12 -8.74
C LEU A 74 2.04 4.26 -7.98
N GLY A 75 2.66 4.91 -6.99
CA GLY A 75 2.00 5.92 -6.14
C GLY A 75 1.33 7.05 -6.93
N ILE A 76 1.95 7.55 -7.99
CA ILE A 76 1.33 8.55 -8.89
C ILE A 76 0.08 8.00 -9.60
N GLU A 77 0.11 6.74 -10.07
CA GLU A 77 -1.06 6.11 -10.70
C GLU A 77 -2.19 5.92 -9.69
N ILE A 78 -1.84 5.53 -8.47
CA ILE A 78 -2.78 5.35 -7.35
C ILE A 78 -3.41 6.69 -6.94
N LEU A 79 -2.64 7.78 -6.88
CA LEU A 79 -3.16 9.12 -6.55
C LEU A 79 -4.17 9.67 -7.58
N ASN A 80 -4.30 9.05 -8.76
CA ASN A 80 -5.35 9.40 -9.72
C ASN A 80 -6.68 8.66 -9.45
N GLN A 81 -6.72 7.75 -8.49
CA GLN A 81 -7.94 7.09 -8.03
C GLN A 81 -8.68 7.97 -7.02
N GLU A 82 -9.95 7.66 -6.77
CA GLU A 82 -10.70 8.26 -5.66
C GLU A 82 -10.28 7.56 -4.36
N LEU A 83 -9.58 8.29 -3.48
CA LEU A 83 -9.04 7.80 -2.21
C LEU A 83 -9.53 8.69 -1.05
N SER A 84 -9.57 8.10 0.14
CA SER A 84 -9.69 8.83 1.40
C SER A 84 -8.53 9.80 1.61
N ASP A 85 -8.79 10.86 2.38
CA ASP A 85 -7.78 11.86 2.73
C ASP A 85 -6.57 11.23 3.43
N ASP A 86 -6.79 10.18 4.23
CA ASP A 86 -5.74 9.50 5.00
C ASP A 86 -4.78 8.74 4.08
N LEU A 87 -5.32 7.91 3.16
CA LEU A 87 -4.51 7.16 2.22
C LEU A 87 -3.82 8.08 1.20
N MET A 88 -4.50 9.14 0.75
CA MET A 88 -3.90 10.16 -0.11
C MET A 88 -2.70 10.85 0.57
N LYS A 89 -2.83 11.24 1.85
CA LYS A 89 -1.74 11.86 2.62
C LYS A 89 -0.57 10.91 2.82
N LEU A 90 -0.83 9.63 3.10
CA LEU A 90 0.21 8.61 3.18
C LEU A 90 1.03 8.54 1.90
N ILE A 91 0.36 8.34 0.75
CA ILE A 91 1.05 8.15 -0.52
C ILE A 91 1.79 9.43 -0.92
N LEU A 92 1.19 10.62 -0.76
CA LEU A 92 1.87 11.88 -1.01
C LEU A 92 3.10 12.09 -0.11
N ALA A 93 3.01 11.74 1.17
CA ALA A 93 4.14 11.85 2.08
C ALA A 93 5.29 10.91 1.64
N TYR A 94 4.99 9.69 1.19
CA TYR A 94 6.01 8.78 0.68
C TYR A 94 6.64 9.28 -0.63
N GLU A 95 5.83 9.69 -1.61
CA GLU A 95 6.28 10.21 -2.92
C GLU A 95 7.22 11.41 -2.78
N ASN A 96 6.99 12.26 -1.77
CA ASN A 96 7.81 13.44 -1.51
C ASN A 96 8.97 13.18 -0.54
N ASN A 97 9.14 11.95 -0.03
CA ASN A 97 10.11 11.60 1.00
C ASN A 97 9.93 12.41 2.31
N GLU A 98 8.67 12.57 2.71
CA GLU A 98 8.20 13.34 3.87
C GLU A 98 7.33 12.50 4.81
N MET A 99 7.63 11.20 4.97
CA MET A 99 6.86 10.27 5.82
C MET A 99 6.68 10.76 7.27
N GLU A 100 7.62 11.54 7.79
CA GLU A 100 7.49 12.21 9.09
C GLU A 100 6.19 13.04 9.19
N LYS A 101 5.78 13.72 8.12
CA LYS A 101 4.53 14.51 8.10
C LYS A 101 3.29 13.63 8.22
N PHE A 102 3.30 12.45 7.61
CA PHE A 102 2.21 11.49 7.76
C PHE A 102 2.11 10.99 9.21
N TRP A 103 3.25 10.69 9.83
CA TRP A 103 3.28 10.26 11.23
C TRP A 103 2.84 11.34 12.21
N VAL A 104 3.15 12.61 11.96
CA VAL A 104 2.59 13.71 12.74
C VAL A 104 1.08 13.75 12.56
N TYR A 105 0.60 13.72 11.33
CA TYR A 105 -0.82 13.79 11.01
C TYR A 105 -1.67 12.70 11.69
N ILE A 106 -1.20 11.45 11.71
CA ILE A 106 -2.00 10.33 12.23
C ILE A 106 -2.04 10.28 13.77
N ASN A 107 -1.16 11.03 14.43
CA ASN A 107 -1.06 11.09 15.90
C ASN A 107 -1.68 12.38 16.50
N GLU A 108 -2.21 13.29 15.67
CA GLU A 108 -2.94 14.50 16.08
C GLU A 108 -4.45 14.24 16.20
#